data_AF-A0A1G2F2N4-F1
#
_entry.id   AF-A0A1G2F2N4-F1
#
_cell.length_a   1.000
_cell.length_b   1.000
_cell.length_c   1.000
_cell.angle_alpha   90.00
_cell.angle_beta   90.00
_cell.angle_gamma   90.00
#
_symmetry.space_group_name_H-M   'P 1'
#
loop_
_entity.id
_entity.type
_entity.pdbx_description
1 polymer ?
#
loop_
_entity_poly.entity_id
_entity_poly.type
_entity_poly.pdbx_seq_one_letter_code
_entity_poly.pdbx_strand_id
1 'polypeptide(L)' 'MDNNLYNLMLQLTQEQKSIWRVKRYYISDAGNCEECKRFWTDFLEQKENNVAQMKELIKKHIG' A
#
# COMPACT_ATOMS: atom_id res chain seq x y z
N MET A 1 23.15 9.03 -0.05
CA MET A 1 21.70 8.72 -0.07
C MET A 1 21.32 8.49 1.37
N ASP A 2 20.37 9.24 1.91
CA ASP A 2 19.87 9.03 3.26
C ASP A 2 19.22 7.63 3.35
N ASN A 3 19.62 6.82 4.33
CA ASN A 3 19.03 5.50 4.58
C ASN A 3 17.50 5.59 4.69
N ASN A 4 16.97 6.70 5.21
CA ASN A 4 15.54 6.94 5.29
C ASN A 4 14.88 7.09 3.91
N LEU A 5 15.47 7.88 2.99
CA LEU A 5 14.95 8.05 1.64
C LEU A 5 14.93 6.71 0.88
N TYR A 6 16.01 5.92 1.01
CA TYR A 6 16.05 4.58 0.43
C TYR A 6 14.93 3.67 0.98
N ASN A 7 14.74 3.67 2.30
CA ASN A 7 13.69 2.89 2.95
C ASN A 7 12.29 3.30 2.47
N LEU A 8 12.02 4.60 2.33
CA LEU A 8 10.74 5.11 1.81
C LEU A 8 10.47 4.65 0.38
N MET A 9 11.46 4.72 -0.51
CA MET A 9 11.31 4.28 -1.91
C MET A 9 11.13 2.77 -2.02
N LEU A 10 11.88 2.01 -1.20
CA LEU A 10 11.75 0.55 -1.13
C LEU A 10 10.35 0.17 -0.65
N GLN A 11 9.87 0.78 0.44
CA GLN A 11 8.55 0.49 1.00
C GLN A 11 7.43 0.89 0.04
N LEU A 12 7.55 2.04 -0.63
CA LEU A 12 6.60 2.48 -1.66
C LEU A 12 6.41 1.41 -2.75
N THR A 13 7.50 0.79 -3.19
CA THR A 13 7.48 -0.28 -4.20
C THR A 13 6.75 -1.52 -3.67
N GLN A 14 6.99 -1.91 -2.42
CA GLN A 14 6.31 -3.07 -1.81
C GLN A 14 4.81 -2.83 -1.65
N GLU A 15 4.43 -1.63 -1.22
CA GLU A 15 3.02 -1.26 -1.05
C GLU A 15 2.26 -1.27 -2.37
N GLN A 16 2.83 -0.72 -3.45
CA GLN A 16 2.21 -0.76 -4.77
C GLN A 16 1.96 -2.20 -5.25
N LYS A 17 2.92 -3.11 -5.04
CA LYS A 17 2.74 -4.54 -5.35
C LYS A 17 1.65 -5.18 -4.50
N SER A 18 1.59 -4.84 -3.20
CA SER A 18 0.56 -5.34 -2.29
C SER A 18 -0.83 -4.86 -2.68
N ILE A 19 -0.99 -3.57 -2.99
CA ILE A 19 -2.25 -2.96 -3.46
C ILE A 19 -2.75 -3.70 -4.70
N TRP A 20 -1.87 -3.94 -5.67
CA TRP A 20 -2.26 -4.68 -6.87
C TRP A 20 -2.77 -6.08 -6.55
N ARG A 21 -2.10 -6.83 -5.68
CA ARG A 21 -2.55 -8.18 -5.29
C ARG A 21 -3.90 -8.16 -4.55
N VAL A 22 -4.11 -7.21 -3.63
CA VAL A 22 -5.37 -7.09 -2.89
C VAL A 22 -6.52 -6.77 -3.86
N LYS A 23 -6.34 -5.79 -4.74
CA LYS A 23 -7.33 -5.40 -5.75
C LYS A 23 -7.63 -6.53 -6.74
N ARG A 24 -6.60 -7.25 -7.17
CA ARG A 24 -6.73 -8.24 -8.24
C ARG A 24 -7.24 -9.59 -7.75
N TYR A 25 -6.84 -10.00 -6.54
CA TYR A 25 -7.04 -11.37 -6.05
C TYR A 25 -7.76 -11.38 -4.71
N TYR A 26 -7.18 -10.78 -3.66
CA TYR A 26 -7.58 -11.14 -2.28
C TYR A 26 -9.04 -10.81 -1.93
N ILE A 27 -9.57 -9.69 -2.43
CA ILE A 27 -10.99 -9.35 -2.23
C ILE A 27 -11.91 -10.38 -2.91
N SER A 28 -11.54 -10.86 -4.09
CA SER A 28 -12.31 -11.90 -4.81
C SER A 28 -12.14 -13.27 -4.16
N ASP A 29 -10.92 -13.62 -3.77
CA ASP A 29 -10.58 -14.91 -3.15
C ASP A 29 -11.24 -15.10 -1.78
N ALA A 30 -11.66 -14.00 -1.12
CA ALA A 30 -12.45 -14.04 0.10
C ALA A 30 -13.84 -14.69 -0.08
N GLY A 31 -14.30 -14.93 -1.31
CA GLY A 31 -15.50 -15.71 -1.61
C GLY A 31 -16.75 -15.14 -0.95
N ASN A 32 -17.38 -15.90 -0.05
CA ASN A 32 -18.60 -15.48 0.68
C ASN A 32 -18.30 -14.94 2.09
N CYS A 33 -17.04 -14.81 2.49
CA CYS A 33 -16.68 -14.25 3.78
C CYS A 33 -16.76 -12.72 3.75
N GLU A 34 -17.91 -12.15 4.12
CA GLU A 34 -18.13 -10.69 4.12
C GLU A 34 -17.22 -9.94 5.08
N GLU A 35 -16.90 -10.52 6.25
CA GLU A 35 -15.92 -9.97 7.18
C GLU A 35 -14.52 -9.89 6.54
N CYS A 36 -14.11 -10.94 5.83
CA CYS A 36 -12.83 -10.98 5.12
C CYS A 36 -12.77 -9.94 3.99
N LYS A 37 -13.86 -9.78 3.22
CA LYS A 37 -13.94 -8.74 2.18
C LYS A 37 -13.82 -7.34 2.76
N ARG A 38 -14.51 -7.08 3.88
CA ARG A 38 -14.42 -5.81 4.59
C ARG A 38 -12.98 -5.55 5.04
N PHE A 39 -12.36 -6.54 5.70
CA PHE A 39 -10.97 -6.45 6.09
C PHE A 39 -10.05 -6.10 4.91
N TRP A 40 -10.16 -6.81 3.78
CA TRP A 40 -9.32 -6.54 2.61
C TRP A 40 -9.57 -5.18 1.98
N THR A 41 -10.81 -4.69 2.04
CA THR A 41 -11.18 -3.35 1.57
C THR A 41 -10.57 -2.26 2.46
N ASP A 42 -10.73 -2.38 3.78
CA ASP A 42 -10.15 -1.43 4.75
C ASP A 42 -8.61 -1.46 4.70
N PHE A 43 -8.03 -2.65 4.55
CA PHE A 43 -6.59 -2.84 4.37
C PHE A 43 -6.08 -2.17 3.09
N LEU A 44 -6.84 -2.27 2.00
CA LEU A 44 -6.49 -1.61 0.74
C LEU A 44 -6.50 -0.08 0.91
N GLU A 45 -7.53 0.48 1.52
CA GLU A 45 -7.64 1.92 1.76
C GLU A 45 -6.47 2.45 2.60
N GLN A 46 -6.14 1.76 3.70
CA GLN A 46 -4.98 2.10 4.53
C GLN A 46 -3.67 2.10 3.74
N LYS A 47 -3.48 1.14 2.83
CA LYS A 47 -2.28 1.08 1.99
C LYS A 47 -2.22 2.23 0.99
N GLU A 48 -3.33 2.60 0.38
CA GLU A 48 -3.39 3.74 -0.54
C GLU A 48 -3.05 5.05 0.18
N ASN A 49 -3.57 5.23 1.40
CA ASN A 49 -3.24 6.35 2.27
C ASN A 49 -1.74 6.38 2.63
N ASN A 50 -1.15 5.23 2.99
CA ASN A 50 0.28 5.13 3.27
C ASN A 50 1.13 5.47 2.05
N VAL A 51 0.73 5.00 0.85
CA VAL A 51 1.41 5.33 -0.42
C VAL A 51 1.37 6.84 -0.69
N ALA A 52 0.23 7.49 -0.47
CA ALA A 52 0.13 8.94 -0.64
C ALA A 52 1.09 9.69 0.31
N GLN A 53 1.12 9.31 1.59
CA GLN A 53 2.02 9.92 2.58
C GLN A 53 3.50 9.69 2.25
N MET A 54 3.87 8.46 1.85
CA MET A 54 5.26 8.17 1.45
C MET A 54 5.68 9.00 0.24
N LYS A 55 4.80 9.19 -0.75
CA LYS A 55 5.10 10.06 -1.91
C LYS A 55 5.38 11.49 -1.48
N GLU A 56 4.59 12.04 -0.56
CA GLU A 56 4.82 13.40 -0.04
C GLU A 56 6.13 13.50 0.75
N LEU A 57 6.47 12.50 1.57
CA LEU A 57 7.76 12.46 2.29
C LEU A 57 8.95 12.37 1.32
N ILE A 58 8.86 11.49 0.31
CA ILE A 58 9.91 11.34 -0.71
C ILE A 58 10.13 12.66 -1.45
N LYS A 59 9.07 13.38 -1.84
CA LYS A 59 9.19 14.70 -2.49
C LYS A 59 9.96 15.69 -1.62
N LYS A 60 9.69 15.74 -0.30
CA LYS A 60 10.39 16.62 0.66
C LYS A 60 11.88 16.29 0.85
N HIS A 61 12.30 15.07 0.51
CA HIS A 61 13.69 14.64 0.60
C HIS A 61 14.46 14.77 -0.72
N ILE A 62 13.75 14.89 -1.85
CA ILE A 62 14.34 15.05 -3.20
C ILE A 62 14.36 16.52 -3.64
N GLY A 63 13.36 17.31 -3.22
CA GLY A 63 13.32 18.77 -3.42
C GLY A 63 14.01 19.54 -2.30
#